data_AF-A0A965KRY4-F1
#
_entry.id   AF-A0A965KRY4-F1
#
_cell.length_a   1.000
_cell.length_b   1.000
_cell.length_c   1.000
_cell.angle_alpha   90.00
_cell.angle_beta   90.00
_cell.angle_gamma   90.00
#
_symmetry.space_group_name_H-M   'P 1'
#
loop_
_entity.id
_entity.type
_entity.pdbx_description
1 polymer ?
#
loop_
_entity_poly.entity_id
_entity_poly.type
_entity_poly.pdbx_seq_one_letter_code
_entity_poly.pdbx_strand_id
1 'polypeptide(L)'
;MRFPNERLLSAIDAAQDKGQPLNANKLDRAILLLDDLPGIAVAGSLRKGEGENETDVGLKIADEPLANGEISADNTGARSTGVERLTGNLYINSPLRVGDQLSANLIHSRGTDYGRLGYSIPVGYDGWRVGVSGSSLHYKLVSEELKRLDARGASSTVGLEASYPIIRSRLRNLYLGLNADNKHFDNEANRATTTRYQIQAFAIGLNGNLFDRLGGGGANAAG
;
A
#
# COMPACT_ATOMS: atom_id res chain seq x y z
N MET A 1 16.00 9.24 -15.09
CA MET A 1 15.46 9.79 -13.84
C MET A 1 13.98 10.02 -14.02
N ARG A 2 13.17 9.26 -13.29
CA ARG A 2 11.72 9.22 -13.42
C ARG A 2 11.06 10.43 -12.79
N PHE A 3 11.59 10.93 -11.67
CA PHE A 3 11.00 12.04 -10.93
C PHE A 3 11.70 13.36 -11.32
N PRO A 4 10.97 14.49 -11.36
CA PRO A 4 11.59 15.80 -11.54
C PRO A 4 12.49 16.15 -10.34
N ASN A 5 13.69 16.67 -10.61
CA ASN A 5 14.64 17.10 -9.56
C ASN A 5 14.02 18.08 -8.57
N GLU A 6 13.23 19.03 -9.08
CA GLU A 6 12.56 20.05 -8.26
C GLU A 6 11.70 19.42 -7.15
N ARG A 7 10.93 18.37 -7.45
CA ARG A 7 10.11 17.67 -6.46
C ARG A 7 10.95 17.05 -5.34
N LEU A 8 12.09 16.45 -5.71
CA LEU A 8 12.99 15.81 -4.75
C LEU A 8 13.66 16.85 -3.86
N LEU A 9 14.08 17.98 -4.43
CA LEU A 9 14.64 19.09 -3.68
C LEU A 9 13.60 19.74 -2.76
N SER A 10 12.39 19.99 -3.24
CA SER A 10 11.29 20.53 -2.40
C SER A 10 10.96 19.64 -1.22
N ALA A 11 11.04 18.30 -1.38
CA ALA A 11 10.82 17.38 -0.28
C ALA A 11 11.89 17.47 0.80
N ILE A 12 13.16 17.68 0.41
CA ILE A 12 14.26 17.89 1.35
C ILE A 12 14.16 19.28 1.99
N ASP A 13 13.96 20.33 1.20
CA ASP A 13 13.85 21.70 1.69
C ASP A 13 12.68 21.83 2.69
N ALA A 14 11.55 21.15 2.45
CA ALA A 14 10.41 21.12 3.39
C ALA A 14 10.76 20.53 4.78
N ALA A 15 11.80 19.69 4.87
CA ALA A 15 12.26 19.10 6.12
C ALA A 15 13.48 19.81 6.72
N GLN A 16 14.30 20.44 5.87
CA GLN A 16 15.53 21.14 6.22
C GLN A 16 15.69 22.39 5.35
N ASP A 17 15.24 23.53 5.87
CA ASP A 17 15.43 24.82 5.21
C ASP A 17 16.92 25.15 5.10
N LYS A 18 17.33 25.67 3.93
CA LYS A 18 18.71 26.12 3.73
C LYS A 18 19.08 27.23 4.71
N GLY A 19 20.27 27.10 5.31
CA GLY A 19 20.80 28.05 6.27
C GLY A 19 20.31 27.86 7.71
N GLN A 20 19.41 26.91 7.97
CA GLN A 20 19.04 26.52 9.33
C GLN A 20 20.02 25.48 9.90
N PRO A 21 20.16 25.40 11.24
CA PRO A 21 20.93 24.35 11.88
C PRO A 21 20.45 22.96 11.45
N LEU A 22 21.39 22.10 11.06
CA LEU A 22 21.09 20.75 10.59
C LEU A 22 20.33 19.95 11.66
N ASN A 23 19.18 19.43 11.25
CA ASN A 23 18.37 18.48 12.00
C ASN A 23 18.43 17.12 11.29
N ALA A 24 19.36 16.27 11.74
CA ALA A 24 19.57 14.96 11.14
C ALA A 24 18.31 14.09 11.17
N ASN A 25 17.50 14.15 12.24
CA ASN A 25 16.29 13.33 12.36
C ASN A 25 15.22 13.70 11.33
N LYS A 26 15.00 15.00 11.10
CA LYS A 26 14.05 15.48 10.07
C LYS A 26 14.54 15.11 8.68
N LEU A 27 15.83 15.28 8.41
CA LEU A 27 16.42 14.96 7.13
C LEU A 27 16.37 13.46 6.82
N ASP A 28 16.73 12.62 7.80
CA ASP A 28 16.63 11.17 7.68
C ASP A 28 15.19 10.72 7.41
N ARG A 29 14.21 11.30 8.11
CA ARG A 29 12.79 11.03 7.82
C ARG A 29 12.44 11.41 6.39
N ALA A 30 12.84 12.60 5.91
CA ALA A 30 12.52 13.05 4.56
C ALA A 30 13.11 12.14 3.47
N ILE A 31 14.36 11.71 3.66
CA ILE A 31 15.02 10.74 2.76
C ILE A 31 14.25 9.42 2.76
N LEU A 32 13.85 8.92 3.93
CA LEU A 32 13.06 7.69 4.04
C LEU A 32 11.68 7.81 3.39
N LEU A 33 11.00 8.95 3.53
CA LEU A 33 9.72 9.21 2.88
C LEU A 33 9.85 9.30 1.36
N LEU A 34 10.96 9.83 0.85
CA LEU A 34 11.28 9.82 -0.57
C LEU A 34 11.57 8.41 -1.08
N ASP A 35 12.29 7.60 -0.31
CA ASP A 35 12.60 6.19 -0.61
C ASP A 35 11.35 5.29 -0.54
N ASP A 36 10.32 5.70 0.21
CA ASP A 36 9.01 5.02 0.23
C ASP A 36 8.17 5.30 -1.03
N LEU A 37 8.55 6.26 -1.89
CA LEU A 37 7.78 6.60 -3.09
C LEU A 37 7.99 5.55 -4.20
N PRO A 38 6.91 4.91 -4.69
CA PRO A 38 7.02 3.91 -5.75
C PRO A 38 7.75 4.43 -6.99
N GLY A 39 8.72 3.66 -7.50
CA GLY A 39 9.34 3.96 -8.80
C GLY A 39 10.69 4.66 -8.69
N ILE A 40 11.17 4.96 -7.48
CA ILE A 40 12.52 5.45 -7.20
C ILE A 40 13.07 4.83 -5.93
N ALA A 41 14.39 4.69 -5.86
CA ALA A 41 15.13 4.44 -4.64
C ALA A 41 16.01 5.66 -4.32
N VAL A 42 16.06 6.08 -3.06
CA VAL A 42 16.75 7.30 -2.62
C VAL A 42 17.65 7.00 -1.42
N ALA A 43 18.93 7.34 -1.56
CA ALA A 43 19.89 7.30 -0.47
C ALA A 43 20.50 8.69 -0.24
N GLY A 44 20.53 9.13 1.03
CA GLY A 44 21.18 10.38 1.41
C GLY A 44 22.58 10.17 1.97
N SER A 45 23.42 11.19 1.79
CA SER A 45 24.76 11.29 2.36
C SER A 45 25.02 12.73 2.81
N LEU A 46 25.78 12.88 3.90
CA LEU A 46 26.23 14.18 4.38
C LEU A 46 27.69 14.40 4.01
N ARG A 47 28.01 15.58 3.51
CA ARG A 47 29.36 15.98 3.13
C ARG A 47 29.66 17.36 3.70
N LYS A 48 30.94 17.66 3.89
CA LYS A 48 31.38 19.02 4.26
C LYS A 48 30.93 20.00 3.17
N GLY A 49 30.26 21.08 3.55
CA GLY A 49 29.86 22.16 2.63
C GLY A 49 31.05 23.03 2.21
N GLU A 50 30.79 23.95 1.28
CA GLU A 50 31.80 24.87 0.75
C GLU A 50 32.21 25.95 1.77
N GLY A 51 31.27 26.42 2.60
CA GLY A 51 31.51 27.38 3.67
C GLY A 51 31.90 26.77 5.03
N GLU A 52 32.39 27.62 5.95
CA GLU A 52 32.56 27.21 7.35
C GLU A 52 31.22 26.90 8.00
N ASN A 53 31.16 25.81 8.76
CA ASN A 53 29.95 25.31 9.43
C ASN A 53 28.79 24.92 8.50
N GLU A 54 29.06 24.70 7.21
CA GLU A 54 28.07 24.21 6.25
C GLU A 54 28.16 22.68 6.07
N THR A 55 27.01 22.06 5.80
CA THR A 55 26.90 20.64 5.46
C THR A 55 26.04 20.48 4.23
N ASP A 56 26.58 19.82 3.22
CA ASP A 56 25.87 19.50 2.00
C ASP A 56 25.15 18.15 2.13
N VAL A 57 23.92 18.11 1.64
CA VAL A 57 23.12 16.88 1.53
C VAL A 57 23.22 16.35 0.10
N GLY A 58 23.92 15.24 -0.08
CA GLY A 58 24.00 14.54 -1.34
C GLY A 58 22.94 13.46 -1.44
N LEU A 59 22.06 13.52 -2.44
CA LEU A 59 21.10 12.47 -2.76
C LEU A 59 21.59 11.60 -3.92
N LYS A 60 21.55 10.28 -3.72
CA LYS A 60 21.69 9.29 -4.78
C LYS A 60 20.32 8.71 -5.08
N ILE A 61 19.85 8.91 -6.31
CA ILE A 61 18.54 8.46 -6.74
C ILE A 61 18.69 7.48 -7.91
N ALA A 62 17.96 6.38 -7.85
CA ALA A 62 17.87 5.39 -8.91
C ALA A 62 16.41 5.17 -9.31
N ASP A 63 16.16 4.97 -10.61
CA ASP A 63 14.82 4.63 -11.09
C ASP A 63 14.54 3.14 -10.82
N GLU A 64 13.37 2.84 -10.28
CA GLU A 64 12.89 1.46 -10.14
C GLU A 64 12.02 1.05 -11.34
N PRO A 65 11.74 -0.26 -11.52
CA PRO A 65 10.85 -0.73 -12.59
C PRO A 65 9.50 0.01 -12.61
N LEU A 66 9.04 0.36 -13.81
CA LEU A 66 7.72 0.99 -13.99
C LEU A 66 6.59 0.06 -13.58
N ALA A 67 6.76 -1.24 -13.76
CA ALA A 67 5.79 -2.22 -13.33
C ALA A 67 6.50 -3.42 -12.71
N ASN A 68 5.86 -3.98 -11.69
CA ASN A 68 6.25 -5.22 -11.04
C ASN A 68 4.99 -5.98 -10.64
N GLY A 69 5.10 -7.28 -10.49
CA GLY A 69 3.96 -8.12 -10.18
C GLY A 69 4.39 -9.51 -9.76
N GLU A 70 3.43 -10.27 -9.26
CA GLU A 70 3.62 -11.63 -8.77
C GLU A 70 2.39 -12.46 -9.15
N ILE A 71 2.64 -13.71 -9.50
CA ILE A 71 1.58 -14.72 -9.63
C ILE A 71 1.94 -15.85 -8.67
N SER A 72 0.99 -16.25 -7.84
CA SER A 72 1.15 -17.32 -6.86
C SER A 72 -0.02 -18.29 -6.89
N ALA A 73 0.25 -19.55 -6.56
CA ALA A 73 -0.75 -20.59 -6.43
C ALA A 73 -0.58 -21.28 -5.06
N ASP A 74 -1.68 -21.47 -4.35
CA ASP A 74 -1.70 -22.08 -3.02
C ASP A 74 -2.93 -22.97 -2.83
N ASN A 75 -2.96 -23.74 -1.74
CA ASN A 75 -4.06 -24.63 -1.36
C ASN A 75 -4.77 -24.20 -0.05
N THR A 76 -4.71 -22.90 0.27
CA THR A 76 -5.24 -22.32 1.52
C THR A 76 -6.62 -21.69 1.35
N GLY A 77 -7.25 -21.85 0.19
CA GLY A 77 -8.62 -21.40 -0.07
C GLY A 77 -9.66 -22.13 0.79
N ALA A 78 -10.88 -21.58 0.85
CA ALA A 78 -11.95 -22.18 1.65
C ALA A 78 -12.49 -23.45 0.98
N ARG A 79 -12.77 -24.51 1.76
CA ARG A 79 -13.39 -25.75 1.26
C ARG A 79 -14.70 -25.50 0.50
N SER A 80 -15.46 -24.50 0.92
CA SER A 80 -16.74 -24.11 0.33
C SER A 80 -16.60 -23.46 -1.06
N THR A 81 -15.50 -22.76 -1.35
CA THR A 81 -15.26 -22.05 -2.62
C THR A 81 -14.02 -22.56 -3.37
N GLY A 82 -13.44 -23.67 -2.94
CA GLY A 82 -12.25 -24.27 -3.53
C GLY A 82 -10.98 -23.94 -2.75
N VAL A 83 -10.23 -24.99 -2.38
CA VAL A 83 -8.99 -24.88 -1.62
C VAL A 83 -7.82 -24.40 -2.47
N GLU A 84 -7.81 -24.77 -3.76
CA GLU A 84 -6.81 -24.30 -4.73
C GLU A 84 -7.13 -22.86 -5.14
N ARG A 85 -6.17 -21.97 -4.97
CA ARG A 85 -6.29 -20.54 -5.24
C ARG A 85 -5.12 -20.05 -6.07
N LEU A 86 -5.41 -19.33 -7.14
CA LEU A 86 -4.47 -18.56 -7.96
C LEU A 86 -4.62 -17.08 -7.60
N THR A 87 -3.50 -16.40 -7.30
CA THR A 87 -3.47 -14.97 -7.01
C THR A 87 -2.52 -14.28 -8.00
N GLY A 88 -2.94 -13.12 -8.52
CA GLY A 88 -2.13 -12.25 -9.36
C GLY A 88 -2.09 -10.85 -8.78
N ASN A 89 -0.90 -10.27 -8.63
CA ASN A 89 -0.68 -8.89 -8.22
C ASN A 89 0.09 -8.16 -9.31
N LEU A 90 -0.31 -6.93 -9.60
CA LEU A 90 0.39 -6.04 -10.52
C LEU A 90 0.41 -4.64 -9.93
N TYR A 91 1.55 -3.97 -10.04
CA TYR A 91 1.76 -2.58 -9.64
C TYR A 91 2.37 -1.81 -10.80
N ILE A 92 1.87 -0.60 -11.05
CA ILE A 92 2.48 0.38 -11.96
C ILE A 92 2.92 1.57 -11.12
N ASN A 93 4.23 1.80 -11.07
CA ASN A 93 4.91 2.70 -10.14
C ASN A 93 5.25 4.03 -10.79
N SER A 94 4.69 5.10 -10.22
CA SER A 94 4.84 6.49 -10.66
C SER A 94 4.56 6.73 -12.14
N PRO A 95 3.40 6.31 -12.68
CA PRO A 95 3.04 6.63 -14.06
C PRO A 95 2.95 8.15 -14.29
N LEU A 96 2.58 8.94 -13.27
CA LEU A 96 2.58 10.41 -13.34
C LEU A 96 3.87 11.05 -12.79
N ARG A 97 4.89 10.25 -12.44
CA ARG A 97 6.21 10.71 -11.95
C ARG A 97 6.15 11.49 -10.63
N VAL A 98 5.14 11.23 -9.79
CA VAL A 98 4.93 11.94 -8.51
C VAL A 98 4.96 11.02 -7.28
N GLY A 99 5.28 9.73 -7.41
CA GLY A 99 5.15 8.75 -6.33
C GLY A 99 3.78 8.07 -6.29
N ASP A 100 2.96 8.27 -7.32
CA ASP A 100 1.67 7.63 -7.47
C ASP A 100 1.80 6.14 -7.82
N GLN A 101 0.78 5.35 -7.56
CA GLN A 101 0.79 3.93 -7.88
C GLN A 101 -0.59 3.44 -8.25
N LEU A 102 -0.67 2.72 -9.38
CA LEU A 102 -1.81 1.90 -9.75
C LEU A 102 -1.52 0.46 -9.32
N SER A 103 -2.50 -0.20 -8.70
CA SER A 103 -2.41 -1.59 -8.26
C SER A 103 -3.59 -2.40 -8.79
N ALA A 104 -3.34 -3.66 -9.10
CA ALA A 104 -4.35 -4.65 -9.43
C ALA A 104 -4.10 -5.94 -8.63
N ASN A 105 -5.15 -6.46 -8.01
CA ASN A 105 -5.13 -7.75 -7.31
C ASN A 105 -6.25 -8.62 -7.88
N LEU A 106 -5.90 -9.83 -8.31
CA LEU A 106 -6.81 -10.81 -8.88
C LEU A 106 -6.70 -12.11 -8.09
N ILE A 107 -7.83 -12.71 -7.76
CA ILE A 107 -7.88 -14.01 -7.08
C ILE A 107 -8.89 -14.88 -7.81
N HIS A 108 -8.47 -16.10 -8.13
CA HIS A 108 -9.33 -17.12 -8.72
C HIS A 108 -9.25 -18.42 -7.91
N SER A 109 -10.39 -19.00 -7.64
CA SER A 109 -10.54 -20.40 -7.19
C SER A 109 -11.74 -21.01 -7.90
N ARG A 110 -11.98 -22.31 -7.67
CA ARG A 110 -13.11 -23.03 -8.27
C ARG A 110 -14.47 -22.34 -8.06
N GLY A 111 -14.64 -21.64 -6.94
CA GLY A 111 -15.87 -21.00 -6.51
C GLY A 111 -15.73 -19.52 -6.18
N THR A 112 -14.59 -18.88 -6.48
CA THR A 112 -14.39 -17.46 -6.24
C THR A 112 -13.67 -16.82 -7.42
N ASP A 113 -14.21 -15.70 -7.89
CA ASP A 113 -13.54 -14.77 -8.79
C ASP A 113 -13.53 -13.40 -8.10
N TYR A 114 -12.35 -12.85 -7.86
CA TYR A 114 -12.19 -11.54 -7.23
C TYR A 114 -11.19 -10.70 -7.99
N GLY A 115 -11.51 -9.42 -8.13
CA GLY A 115 -10.62 -8.42 -8.68
C GLY A 115 -10.72 -7.11 -7.92
N ARG A 116 -9.58 -6.46 -7.70
CA ARG A 116 -9.49 -5.11 -7.14
C ARG A 116 -8.51 -4.28 -7.95
N LEU A 117 -8.92 -3.05 -8.26
CA LEU A 117 -8.05 -1.99 -8.77
C LEU A 117 -7.96 -0.89 -7.72
N GLY A 118 -6.77 -0.32 -7.56
CA GLY A 118 -6.55 0.80 -6.65
C GLY A 118 -5.57 1.80 -7.21
N TYR A 119 -5.80 3.09 -6.98
CA TYR A 119 -4.89 4.16 -7.35
C TYR A 119 -4.60 5.03 -6.13
N SER A 120 -3.33 5.33 -5.89
CA SER A 120 -2.91 6.13 -4.73
C SER A 120 -1.83 7.13 -5.08
N ILE A 121 -1.83 8.26 -4.37
CA ILE A 121 -0.90 9.38 -4.59
C ILE A 121 -0.38 9.89 -3.24
N PRO A 122 0.89 10.34 -3.17
CA PRO A 122 1.39 11.07 -2.00
C PRO A 122 0.86 12.52 -2.01
N VAL A 123 0.55 13.03 -0.83
CA VAL A 123 0.05 14.41 -0.61
C VAL A 123 1.06 15.17 0.24
N GLY A 124 1.61 16.25 -0.33
CA GLY A 124 2.69 17.00 0.31
C GLY A 124 3.98 16.18 0.45
N TYR A 125 4.80 16.52 1.45
CA TYR A 125 6.14 15.95 1.65
C TYR A 125 6.32 15.26 3.02
N ASP A 126 5.31 15.30 3.90
CA ASP A 126 5.40 14.73 5.26
C ASP A 126 4.86 13.29 5.37
N GLY A 127 4.59 12.66 4.21
CA GLY A 127 4.31 11.23 4.13
C GLY A 127 2.83 10.84 4.03
N TRP A 128 1.90 11.78 3.91
CA TRP A 128 0.50 11.45 3.61
C TRP A 128 0.40 10.74 2.25
N ARG A 129 -0.39 9.67 2.22
CA ARG A 129 -0.81 9.00 0.99
C ARG A 129 -2.32 8.83 1.01
N VAL A 130 -2.97 9.14 -0.11
CA VAL A 130 -4.42 8.97 -0.28
C VAL A 130 -4.69 8.11 -1.50
N GLY A 131 -5.77 7.35 -1.47
CA GLY A 131 -6.11 6.40 -2.51
C GLY A 131 -7.60 6.20 -2.69
N VAL A 132 -7.93 5.66 -3.85
CA VAL A 132 -9.27 5.17 -4.18
C VAL A 132 -9.15 3.74 -4.70
N SER A 133 -10.16 2.93 -4.43
CA SER A 133 -10.21 1.58 -4.97
C SER A 133 -11.60 1.14 -5.39
N GLY A 134 -11.63 0.15 -6.27
CA GLY A 134 -12.82 -0.55 -6.69
C GLY A 134 -12.55 -2.05 -6.72
N SER A 135 -13.48 -2.85 -6.19
CA SER A 135 -13.39 -4.31 -6.25
C SER A 135 -14.71 -4.97 -6.63
N SER A 136 -14.62 -6.16 -7.20
CA SER A 136 -15.73 -7.04 -7.47
C SER A 136 -15.38 -8.46 -7.05
N LEU A 137 -16.32 -9.12 -6.39
CA LEU A 137 -16.28 -10.50 -5.96
C LEU A 137 -17.49 -11.21 -6.55
N HIS A 138 -17.27 -12.38 -7.13
CA HIS A 138 -18.31 -13.37 -7.40
C HIS A 138 -17.92 -14.65 -6.69
N TYR A 139 -18.87 -15.25 -5.97
CA TYR A 139 -18.65 -16.53 -5.33
C TYR A 139 -19.79 -17.50 -5.61
N LYS A 140 -19.46 -18.79 -5.57
CA LYS A 140 -20.40 -19.91 -5.64
C LYS A 140 -19.93 -21.04 -4.72
N LEU A 141 -20.86 -21.72 -4.07
CA LEU A 141 -20.52 -22.88 -3.25
C LEU A 141 -20.27 -24.10 -4.13
N VAL A 142 -19.08 -24.68 -4.03
CA VAL A 142 -18.63 -25.79 -4.89
C VAL A 142 -18.40 -27.10 -4.13
N SER A 143 -18.54 -27.11 -2.80
CA SER A 143 -18.43 -28.35 -2.01
C SER A 143 -19.66 -29.24 -2.19
N GLU A 144 -19.46 -30.56 -2.28
CA GLU A 144 -20.53 -31.54 -2.54
C GLU A 144 -21.72 -31.42 -1.56
N GLU A 145 -21.43 -31.14 -0.29
CA GLU A 145 -22.44 -30.97 0.77
C GLU A 145 -23.35 -29.74 0.53
N LEU A 146 -22.82 -28.69 -0.11
CA LEU A 146 -23.48 -27.39 -0.30
C LEU A 146 -23.91 -27.15 -1.76
N LYS A 147 -23.45 -27.97 -2.71
CA LYS A 147 -23.85 -27.88 -4.13
C LYS A 147 -25.36 -27.87 -4.34
N ARG A 148 -26.11 -28.60 -3.50
CA ARG A 148 -27.58 -28.66 -3.57
C ARG A 148 -28.28 -27.34 -3.24
N LEU A 149 -27.61 -26.41 -2.54
CA LEU A 149 -28.16 -25.11 -2.19
C LEU A 149 -28.12 -24.11 -3.37
N ASP A 150 -27.30 -24.40 -4.39
CA ASP A 150 -27.03 -23.51 -5.53
C ASP A 150 -26.78 -22.05 -5.08
N ALA A 151 -26.05 -21.90 -3.96
CA ALA A 151 -25.81 -20.60 -3.35
C ALA A 151 -24.64 -19.90 -4.05
N ARG A 152 -24.90 -18.66 -4.44
CA ARG A 152 -23.95 -17.77 -5.10
C ARG A 152 -24.18 -16.34 -4.64
N GLY A 153 -23.18 -15.50 -4.81
CA GLY A 153 -23.34 -14.08 -4.54
C GLY A 153 -22.32 -13.24 -5.27
N ALA A 154 -22.66 -11.98 -5.43
CA ALA A 154 -21.79 -10.96 -5.95
C ALA A 154 -21.65 -9.84 -4.93
N SER A 155 -20.45 -9.27 -4.82
CA SER A 155 -20.27 -8.02 -4.12
C SER A 155 -19.37 -7.07 -4.89
N SER A 156 -19.62 -5.78 -4.71
CA SER A 156 -18.80 -4.72 -5.26
C SER A 156 -18.49 -3.70 -4.18
N THR A 157 -17.25 -3.24 -4.11
CA THR A 157 -16.82 -2.22 -3.16
C THR A 157 -16.20 -1.05 -3.89
N VAL A 158 -16.53 0.16 -3.45
CA VAL A 158 -15.75 1.36 -3.76
C VAL A 158 -15.20 1.90 -2.44
N GLY A 159 -13.90 2.18 -2.39
CA GLY A 159 -13.19 2.58 -1.19
C GLY A 159 -12.40 3.87 -1.38
N LEU A 160 -12.27 4.62 -0.29
CA LEU A 160 -11.28 5.69 -0.10
C LEU A 160 -10.31 5.25 1.00
N GLU A 161 -9.02 5.43 0.76
CA GLU A 161 -7.98 5.09 1.72
C GLU A 161 -7.06 6.29 1.99
N ALA A 162 -6.57 6.41 3.21
CA ALA A 162 -5.48 7.33 3.54
C ALA A 162 -4.52 6.69 4.54
N SER A 163 -3.23 6.98 4.41
CA SER A 163 -2.21 6.57 5.37
C SER A 163 -1.23 7.70 5.69
N TYR A 164 -0.74 7.68 6.93
CA TYR A 164 0.23 8.64 7.42
C TYR A 164 1.27 7.98 8.34
N PRO A 165 2.58 8.08 8.05
CA PRO A 165 3.62 7.57 8.91
C PRO A 165 3.81 8.48 10.14
N ILE A 166 3.13 8.17 11.24
CA ILE A 166 3.32 8.84 12.54
C ILE A 166 4.80 8.78 12.94
N ILE A 167 5.42 7.59 12.77
CA ILE A 167 6.86 7.38 12.98
C ILE A 167 7.40 6.72 11.72
N ARG A 168 8.44 7.32 11.12
CA ARG A 168 9.22 6.73 10.04
C ARG A 168 10.69 6.82 10.37
N SER A 169 11.32 5.68 10.57
CA SER A 169 12.76 5.57 10.83
C SER A 169 13.29 4.24 10.32
N ARG A 170 14.60 4.03 10.36
CA ARG A 170 15.19 2.76 9.90
C ARG A 170 14.79 1.55 10.75
N LEU A 171 14.53 1.75 12.05
CA LEU A 171 14.32 0.65 13.01
C LEU A 171 12.91 0.62 13.62
N ARG A 172 12.18 1.73 13.55
CA ARG A 172 10.84 1.87 14.12
C ARG A 172 9.93 2.59 13.16
N ASN A 173 8.80 1.98 12.85
CA ASN A 173 7.78 2.60 12.02
C ASN A 173 6.40 2.39 12.63
N LEU A 174 5.57 3.42 12.54
CA LEU A 174 4.18 3.41 12.96
C LEU A 174 3.37 4.23 11.97
N TYR A 175 2.34 3.63 11.41
CA TYR A 175 1.48 4.22 10.41
C TYR A 175 0.05 4.27 10.94
N LEU A 176 -0.60 5.40 10.69
CA LEU A 176 -2.04 5.55 10.77
C LEU A 176 -2.65 5.16 9.43
N GLY A 177 -3.71 4.36 9.46
CA GLY A 177 -4.53 4.04 8.30
C GLY A 177 -5.99 4.44 8.52
N LEU A 178 -6.61 5.05 7.51
CA LEU A 178 -8.02 5.41 7.47
C LEU A 178 -8.64 4.80 6.22
N ASN A 179 -9.79 4.14 6.36
CA ASN A 179 -10.52 3.57 5.23
C ASN A 179 -12.02 3.90 5.34
N ALA A 180 -12.62 4.22 4.20
CA ALA A 180 -14.06 4.41 4.06
C ALA A 180 -14.55 3.62 2.85
N ASP A 181 -15.35 2.60 3.08
CA ASP A 181 -15.87 1.70 2.06
C ASP A 181 -17.37 1.84 1.91
N ASN A 182 -17.84 1.77 0.66
CA ASN A 182 -19.22 1.50 0.33
C ASN A 182 -19.33 0.15 -0.40
N LYS A 183 -20.06 -0.80 0.19
CA LYS A 183 -20.14 -2.19 -0.25
C LYS A 183 -21.56 -2.54 -0.63
N HIS A 184 -21.75 -3.08 -1.83
CA HIS A 184 -23.03 -3.61 -2.30
C HIS A 184 -22.94 -5.13 -2.38
N PHE A 185 -23.99 -5.82 -1.94
CA PHE A 185 -24.09 -7.27 -1.93
C PHE A 185 -25.39 -7.73 -2.58
N ASP A 186 -25.30 -8.74 -3.41
CA ASP A 186 -26.43 -9.49 -3.96
C ASP A 186 -26.17 -10.99 -3.77
N ASN A 187 -27.04 -11.66 -3.03
CA ASN A 187 -26.89 -13.07 -2.71
C ASN A 187 -28.13 -13.85 -3.18
N GLU A 188 -27.87 -14.98 -3.82
CA GLU A 188 -28.89 -15.87 -4.37
C GLU A 188 -28.71 -17.29 -3.84
N ALA A 189 -29.83 -17.99 -3.66
CA ALA A 189 -29.87 -19.42 -3.41
C ALA A 189 -31.05 -20.03 -4.17
N ASN A 190 -30.91 -21.25 -4.69
CA ASN A 190 -31.94 -21.90 -5.50
C ASN A 190 -32.51 -21.02 -6.63
N ARG A 191 -31.64 -20.20 -7.27
CA ARG A 191 -31.99 -19.25 -8.35
C ARG A 191 -32.97 -18.14 -7.96
N ALA A 192 -33.14 -17.87 -6.66
CA ALA A 192 -33.89 -16.73 -6.15
C ALA A 192 -32.95 -15.83 -5.33
N THR A 193 -33.11 -14.52 -5.46
CA THR A 193 -32.42 -13.55 -4.59
C THR A 193 -32.87 -13.75 -3.16
N THR A 194 -31.91 -14.04 -2.29
CA THR A 194 -32.15 -14.25 -0.86
C THR A 194 -31.97 -12.93 -0.11
N THR A 195 -30.91 -12.18 -0.43
CA THR A 195 -30.63 -10.88 0.19
C THR A 195 -29.97 -9.92 -0.78
N ARG A 196 -30.33 -8.64 -0.68
CA ARG A 196 -29.64 -7.52 -1.35
C ARG A 196 -29.53 -6.37 -0.38
N TYR A 197 -28.33 -5.90 -0.11
CA TYR A 197 -28.09 -4.86 0.88
C TYR A 197 -26.81 -4.08 0.61
N GLN A 198 -26.65 -2.97 1.32
CA GLN A 198 -25.50 -2.09 1.24
C GLN A 198 -24.90 -1.89 2.64
N ILE A 199 -23.57 -1.84 2.73
CA ILE A 199 -22.84 -1.54 3.96
C ILE A 199 -21.92 -0.35 3.69
N GLN A 200 -21.98 0.64 4.57
CA GLN A 200 -20.96 1.68 4.69
C GLN A 200 -20.06 1.32 5.88
N ALA A 201 -18.75 1.28 5.66
CA ALA A 201 -17.79 0.93 6.70
C ALA A 201 -16.70 1.99 6.81
N PHE A 202 -16.41 2.41 8.03
CA PHE A 202 -15.29 3.28 8.34
C PHE A 202 -14.33 2.54 9.27
N ALA A 203 -13.04 2.57 8.97
CA ALA A 203 -12.02 1.92 9.76
C ALA A 203 -10.84 2.86 10.02
N ILE A 204 -10.33 2.81 11.25
CA ILE A 204 -9.11 3.49 11.68
C ILE A 204 -8.20 2.42 12.26
N GLY A 205 -6.94 2.39 11.82
CA GLY A 205 -5.97 1.39 12.25
C GLY A 205 -4.59 2.00 12.48
N LEU A 206 -3.82 1.35 13.36
CA LEU A 206 -2.41 1.62 13.54
C LEU A 206 -1.63 0.37 13.21
N ASN A 207 -0.65 0.46 12.31
CA ASN A 207 0.24 -0.66 11.99
C ASN A 207 1.70 -0.25 12.18
N GLY A 208 2.51 -1.12 12.77
CA GLY A 208 3.89 -0.75 13.08
C GLY A 208 4.84 -1.92 13.18
N ASN A 209 6.12 -1.60 13.04
CA ASN A 209 7.22 -2.53 13.26
C ASN A 209 8.30 -1.90 14.15
N LEU A 210 8.96 -2.78 14.91
CA LEU A 210 10.10 -2.46 15.75
C LEU A 210 11.15 -3.54 15.52
N PHE A 211 12.31 -3.10 15.01
CA PHE A 211 13.51 -3.91 14.96
C PHE A 211 14.35 -3.58 16.18
N ASP A 212 14.47 -4.52 17.11
CA ASP A 212 15.39 -4.41 18.23
C ASP A 212 16.68 -5.20 17.97
N ARG A 213 17.71 -4.92 18.78
CA ARG A 213 19.01 -5.59 18.74
C ARG A 213 19.25 -6.51 19.94
N LEU A 214 18.22 -6.82 20.73
CA LEU A 214 18.40 -7.65 21.93
C LEU A 214 18.43 -9.13 21.53
N GLY A 215 19.51 -9.83 21.89
CA GLY A 215 19.61 -11.29 21.76
C GLY A 215 19.77 -11.87 20.35
N GLY A 216 20.11 -11.06 19.34
CA GLY A 216 20.37 -11.57 17.97
C GLY A 216 19.51 -10.95 16.86
N GLY A 217 18.63 -9.98 17.19
CA GLY A 217 17.83 -9.23 16.23
C GLY A 217 16.43 -9.83 16.06
N GLY A 218 15.48 -9.39 16.86
CA GLY A 218 14.06 -9.73 16.72
C GLY A 218 13.29 -8.66 15.94
N ALA A 219 12.42 -9.07 15.03
CA ALA A 219 11.43 -8.20 14.40
C ALA A 219 10.09 -8.39 15.12
N ASN A 220 9.61 -7.35 15.82
CA ASN A 220 8.27 -7.34 16.40
C ASN A 220 7.34 -6.56 15.45
N ALA A 221 6.30 -7.22 14.94
CA ALA A 221 5.25 -6.60 14.14
C ALA A 221 3.93 -6.64 14.92
N ALA A 222 3.22 -5.51 14.97
CA ALA A 222 1.87 -5.43 15.52
C ALA A 222 0.94 -4.85 14.45
N GLY A 223 -0.20 -5.50 14.26
CA GLY A 223 -1.25 -5.13 13.32
C GLY A 223 -2.63 -5.33 13.93
#